data_AF-A0A1Z4MXD8-F1
#
_entry.id   AF-A0A1Z4MXD8-F1
#
_cell.length_a   1.000
_cell.length_b   1.000
_cell.length_c   1.000
_cell.angle_alpha   90.00
_cell.angle_beta   90.00
_cell.angle_gamma   90.00
#
_symmetry.space_group_name_H-M   'P 1'
#
loop_
_entity.id
_entity.type
_entity.pdbx_description
1 polymer ?
#
loop_
_entity_poly.entity_id
_entity_poly.type
_entity_poly.pdbx_seq_one_letter_code
_entity_poly.pdbx_strand_id
1 'polypeptide(L)'
;MLISNELRWFYPGKLPENMQMWFQQHCLVNPSQPPEAREDVYLYSPGCDYLGIKLRQGRLEVKWRQAELGVMSFGDLITGKAEKWGKWLCEDTNAESFQPAMVLGNPVWVSVKKVRYSQLFQVFADYAIQPVTAKERLNNGCSVEITNLVVAENAWWSIAFEAFGEDSCIRENLQATAKWVFHTDRNFPLAIANSYAYPHWLEVISP
;
A
#
# COMPACT_ATOMS: atom_id res chain seq x y z
N MET A 1 11.75 -7.00 12.51
CA MET A 1 10.36 -7.11 12.01
C MET A 1 9.69 -5.76 12.21
N LEU A 2 8.99 -5.26 11.19
CA LEU A 2 8.17 -4.06 11.28
C LEU A 2 6.70 -4.47 11.37
N ILE A 3 5.93 -3.81 12.23
CA ILE A 3 4.48 -4.01 12.35
C ILE A 3 3.76 -2.81 11.75
N SER A 4 2.70 -3.08 10.99
CA SER A 4 1.84 -2.05 10.41
C SER A 4 0.37 -2.47 10.45
N ASN A 5 -0.52 -1.48 10.50
CA ASN A 5 -1.93 -1.69 10.16
C ASN A 5 -2.21 -1.03 8.81
N GLU A 6 -2.90 -1.76 7.94
CA GLU A 6 -3.07 -1.37 6.54
C GLU A 6 -4.54 -1.34 6.13
N LEU A 7 -4.85 -0.39 5.24
CA LEU A 7 -6.06 -0.36 4.43
C LEU A 7 -5.62 -0.28 2.98
N ARG A 8 -6.26 -1.05 2.11
CA ARG A 8 -5.96 -1.02 0.67
C ARG A 8 -7.21 -1.31 -0.13
N TRP A 9 -7.31 -0.64 -1.28
CA TRP A 9 -8.32 -0.92 -2.28
C TRP A 9 -7.67 -1.08 -3.65
N PHE A 10 -8.22 -1.96 -4.48
CA PHE A 10 -7.80 -2.20 -5.85
C PHE A 10 -8.96 -2.05 -6.83
N TYR A 11 -8.72 -1.44 -7.98
CA TYR A 11 -9.71 -1.27 -9.02
C TYR A 11 -9.10 -1.58 -10.39
N PRO A 12 -9.85 -2.21 -11.30
CA PRO A 12 -9.41 -2.41 -12.67
C PRO A 12 -9.42 -1.08 -13.44
N GLY A 13 -8.60 -1.00 -14.48
CA GLY A 13 -8.48 0.15 -15.35
C GLY A 13 -7.39 1.14 -14.91
N LYS A 14 -7.37 2.30 -15.58
CA LYS A 14 -6.43 3.38 -15.27
C LYS A 14 -6.90 4.15 -14.04
N LEU A 15 -5.95 4.67 -13.26
CA LEU A 15 -6.26 5.62 -12.19
C LEU A 15 -7.05 6.81 -12.76
N PRO A 16 -8.25 7.13 -12.21
CA PRO A 16 -9.01 8.28 -12.65
C PRO A 16 -8.22 9.59 -12.48
N GLU A 17 -8.19 10.44 -13.51
CA GLU A 17 -7.43 11.69 -13.51
C GLU A 17 -7.82 12.61 -12.35
N ASN A 18 -9.12 12.67 -12.05
CA ASN A 18 -9.64 13.44 -10.93
C ASN A 18 -9.18 12.91 -9.56
N MET A 19 -9.02 11.59 -9.39
CA MET A 19 -8.43 11.03 -8.17
C MET A 19 -6.94 11.35 -8.07
N GLN A 20 -6.22 11.27 -9.18
CA GLN A 20 -4.81 11.65 -9.21
C GLN A 20 -4.63 13.13 -8.84
N MET A 21 -5.38 14.03 -9.49
CA MET A 21 -5.34 15.46 -9.21
C MET A 21 -5.70 15.77 -7.75
N TRP A 22 -6.75 15.14 -7.22
CA TRP A 22 -7.13 15.27 -5.81
C TRP A 22 -5.98 14.87 -4.88
N PHE A 23 -5.34 13.72 -5.12
CA PHE A 23 -4.24 13.26 -4.27
C PHE A 23 -3.05 14.22 -4.33
N GLN A 24 -2.70 14.70 -5.54
CA GLN A 24 -1.61 15.66 -5.72
C GLN A 24 -1.88 16.99 -5.02
N GLN A 25 -3.11 17.48 -5.04
CA GLN A 25 -3.47 18.78 -4.48
C GLN A 25 -3.72 18.76 -2.97
N HIS A 26 -4.27 17.66 -2.44
CA HIS A 26 -4.77 17.60 -1.07
C HIS A 26 -3.95 16.69 -0.14
N CYS A 27 -3.22 15.71 -0.69
CA CYS A 27 -2.41 14.81 0.11
C CYS A 27 -0.93 15.21 0.10
N LEU A 28 -0.36 15.51 -1.07
CA LEU A 28 1.09 15.72 -1.20
C LEU A 28 1.52 17.07 -0.61
N VAL A 29 2.64 17.08 0.13
CA VAL A 29 3.31 18.33 0.54
C VAL A 29 3.74 19.14 -0.67
N ASN A 30 4.25 18.47 -1.71
CA ASN A 30 4.63 19.07 -2.97
C ASN A 30 3.76 18.48 -4.10
N PRO A 31 2.76 19.21 -4.60
CA PRO A 31 1.89 18.73 -5.68
C PRO A 31 2.63 18.38 -6.98
N SER A 32 3.79 19.02 -7.20
CA SER A 32 4.64 18.83 -8.38
C SER A 32 5.66 17.69 -8.22
N GLN A 33 5.64 16.95 -7.10
CA GLN A 33 6.56 15.83 -6.95
C GLN A 33 6.26 14.75 -8.01
N PRO A 34 7.28 14.24 -8.73
CA PRO A 34 7.07 13.18 -9.70
C PRO A 34 6.72 11.87 -8.98
N PRO A 35 5.91 11.00 -9.60
CA PRO A 35 5.68 9.68 -9.06
C PRO A 35 6.93 8.82 -9.16
N GLU A 36 7.05 7.84 -8.27
CA GLU A 36 8.07 6.80 -8.33
C GLU A 36 7.62 5.71 -9.31
N ALA A 37 8.40 5.48 -10.37
CA ALA A 37 8.21 4.34 -11.25
C ALA A 37 9.12 3.18 -10.83
N ARG A 38 8.56 1.98 -10.71
CA ARG A 38 9.31 0.76 -10.39
C ARG A 38 8.63 -0.51 -10.86
N GLU A 39 9.34 -1.63 -10.76
CA GLU A 39 8.84 -2.97 -11.01
C GLU A 39 9.14 -3.84 -9.79
N ASP A 40 8.10 -4.50 -9.25
CA ASP A 40 8.20 -5.44 -8.14
C ASP A 40 7.78 -6.82 -8.68
N VAL A 41 8.50 -7.89 -8.31
CA VAL A 41 8.16 -9.26 -8.73
C VAL A 41 7.60 -10.03 -7.55
N TYR A 42 6.36 -10.49 -7.65
CA TYR A 42 5.64 -11.16 -6.57
C TYR A 42 5.61 -12.67 -6.77
N LEU A 43 5.80 -13.43 -5.70
CA LEU A 43 5.51 -14.86 -5.73
C LEU A 43 3.99 -15.05 -5.61
N TYR A 44 3.37 -15.57 -6.66
CA TYR A 44 1.98 -15.99 -6.63
C TYR A 44 1.84 -17.29 -5.83
N SER A 45 1.06 -17.23 -4.76
CA SER A 45 0.79 -18.35 -3.86
C SER A 45 -0.73 -18.58 -3.80
N PRO A 46 -1.31 -19.33 -4.76
CA PRO A 46 -2.75 -19.50 -4.88
C PRO A 46 -3.35 -20.11 -3.60
N GLY A 47 -4.53 -19.62 -3.19
CA GLY A 47 -5.20 -20.02 -1.94
C GLY A 47 -4.52 -19.53 -0.65
N CYS A 48 -3.46 -18.72 -0.73
CA CYS A 48 -2.79 -18.13 0.42
C CYS A 48 -2.87 -16.59 0.35
N ASP A 49 -3.90 -16.03 0.98
CA ASP A 49 -4.18 -14.59 0.93
C ASP A 49 -3.50 -13.77 2.05
N TYR A 50 -2.87 -14.45 3.02
CA TYR A 50 -2.25 -13.86 4.21
C TYR A 50 -0.71 -13.79 4.16
N LEU A 51 -0.07 -14.35 3.13
CA LEU A 51 1.39 -14.32 2.94
C LEU A 51 1.74 -13.65 1.61
N GLY A 52 2.49 -12.56 1.68
CA GLY A 52 3.05 -11.87 0.50
C GLY A 52 4.56 -12.00 0.47
N ILE A 53 5.09 -12.52 -0.63
CA ILE A 53 6.54 -12.57 -0.89
C ILE A 53 6.80 -11.79 -2.18
N LYS A 54 7.77 -10.87 -2.15
CA LYS A 54 8.16 -10.12 -3.34
C LYS A 54 9.65 -9.83 -3.36
N LEU A 55 10.18 -9.71 -4.58
CA LEU A 55 11.50 -9.18 -4.86
C LEU A 55 11.38 -7.73 -5.30
N ARG A 56 12.21 -6.88 -4.69
CA ARG A 56 12.30 -5.46 -4.99
C ARG A 56 13.76 -5.04 -4.97
N GLN A 57 14.27 -4.53 -6.10
CA GLN A 57 15.64 -3.96 -6.19
C GLN A 57 16.72 -4.86 -5.53
N GLY A 58 16.67 -6.18 -5.80
CA GLY A 58 17.61 -7.16 -5.25
C GLY A 58 17.37 -7.57 -3.80
N ARG A 59 16.26 -7.14 -3.19
CA ARG A 59 15.86 -7.46 -1.82
C ARG A 59 14.59 -8.30 -1.79
N LEU A 60 14.57 -9.34 -0.97
CA LEU A 60 13.36 -10.09 -0.66
C LEU A 60 12.59 -9.39 0.48
N GLU A 61 11.31 -9.13 0.27
CA GLU A 61 10.39 -8.67 1.31
C GLU A 61 9.34 -9.77 1.56
N VAL A 62 9.15 -10.11 2.83
CA VAL A 62 8.10 -11.04 3.29
C VAL A 62 7.12 -10.27 4.16
N LYS A 63 5.83 -10.37 3.84
CA LYS A 63 4.73 -9.82 4.63
C LYS A 63 3.79 -10.94 5.06
N TRP A 64 3.45 -10.99 6.35
CA TRP A 64 2.51 -11.94 6.91
C TRP A 64 1.38 -11.20 7.64
N ARG A 65 0.13 -11.46 7.26
CA ARG A 65 -1.06 -10.92 7.93
C ARG A 65 -1.21 -11.61 9.27
N GLN A 66 -1.05 -10.84 10.34
CA GLN A 66 -1.15 -11.31 11.71
C GLN A 66 -2.61 -11.33 12.20
N ALA A 67 -3.43 -10.38 11.71
CA ALA A 67 -4.83 -10.30 12.07
C ALA A 67 -5.64 -9.51 11.03
N GLU A 68 -6.92 -9.84 10.91
CA GLU A 68 -7.92 -8.96 10.31
C GLU A 68 -8.54 -8.13 11.44
N LEU A 69 -8.57 -6.80 11.28
CA LEU A 69 -9.02 -5.86 12.31
C LEU A 69 -10.48 -5.41 12.09
N GLY A 70 -11.16 -6.04 11.13
CA GLY A 70 -12.54 -5.77 10.75
C GLY A 70 -12.67 -4.60 9.78
N VAL A 71 -13.93 -4.15 9.62
CA VAL A 71 -14.29 -3.10 8.68
C VAL A 71 -14.17 -1.73 9.34
N MET A 72 -13.56 -0.78 8.63
CA MET A 72 -13.54 0.63 8.99
C MET A 72 -14.37 1.43 7.98
N SER A 73 -15.12 2.42 8.47
CA SER A 73 -15.92 3.35 7.67
C SER A 73 -15.41 4.79 7.87
N PHE A 74 -15.37 5.53 6.77
CA PHE A 74 -14.90 6.91 6.70
C PHE A 74 -15.94 7.81 6.00
N GLY A 75 -17.19 7.68 6.43
CA GLY A 75 -18.36 8.28 5.78
C GLY A 75 -19.19 7.24 5.02
N ASP A 76 -20.19 7.71 4.27
CA ASP A 76 -21.19 6.83 3.65
C ASP A 76 -20.66 6.05 2.44
N LEU A 77 -19.62 6.57 1.79
CA LEU A 77 -19.11 6.03 0.51
C LEU A 77 -17.79 5.25 0.65
N ILE A 78 -17.15 5.29 1.82
CA ILE A 78 -15.79 4.78 2.00
C ILE A 78 -15.79 3.75 3.13
N THR A 79 -15.55 2.49 2.75
CA THR A 79 -15.42 1.35 3.67
C THR A 79 -14.27 0.46 3.25
N GLY A 80 -13.48 -0.03 4.20
CA GLY A 80 -12.33 -0.89 3.92
C GLY A 80 -12.05 -1.91 5.02
N LYS A 81 -11.34 -2.98 4.67
CA LYS A 81 -10.91 -4.02 5.60
C LYS A 81 -9.53 -3.64 6.14
N ALA A 82 -9.45 -3.41 7.45
CA ALA A 82 -8.19 -3.12 8.09
C ALA A 82 -7.49 -4.43 8.46
N GLU A 83 -6.18 -4.48 8.26
CA GLU A 83 -5.37 -5.68 8.51
C GLU A 83 -4.08 -5.32 9.26
N LYS A 84 -3.63 -6.20 10.15
CA LYS A 84 -2.34 -6.10 10.84
C LYS A 84 -1.31 -6.96 10.12
N TRP A 85 -0.16 -6.40 9.82
CA TRP A 85 0.90 -7.06 9.06
C TRP A 85 2.24 -7.04 9.81
N GLY A 86 2.94 -8.17 9.79
CA GLY A 86 4.37 -8.26 10.07
C GLY A 86 5.17 -8.22 8.78
N LYS A 87 6.22 -7.40 8.72
CA LYS A 87 7.10 -7.23 7.56
C LYS A 87 8.55 -7.51 7.91
N TRP A 88 9.20 -8.33 7.10
CA TRP A 88 10.64 -8.59 7.15
C TRP A 88 11.28 -8.11 5.87
N LEU A 89 12.38 -7.38 6.04
CA LEU A 89 13.26 -6.97 4.96
C LEU A 89 14.47 -7.91 5.05
N CYS A 90 14.59 -8.81 4.09
CA CYS A 90 15.75 -9.70 3.99
C CYS A 90 16.83 -8.93 3.26
N GLU A 91 17.62 -8.17 4.01
CA GLU A 91 18.79 -7.47 3.47
C GLU A 91 19.88 -8.48 3.18
N ASP A 92 20.48 -8.32 2.01
CA ASP A 92 21.59 -9.14 1.58
C ASP A 92 22.73 -8.24 1.11
N THR A 93 23.72 -8.14 1.98
CA THR A 93 24.90 -7.30 1.75
C THR A 93 25.86 -7.90 0.72
N ASN A 94 25.74 -9.19 0.42
CA ASN A 94 26.67 -9.91 -0.46
C ASN A 94 26.11 -10.08 -1.88
N ALA A 95 24.84 -9.70 -2.11
CA ALA A 95 24.13 -9.88 -3.38
C ALA A 95 24.08 -11.34 -3.87
N GLU A 96 24.20 -12.31 -2.97
CA GLU A 96 24.04 -13.75 -3.23
C GLU A 96 22.57 -14.20 -3.21
N SER A 97 21.70 -13.36 -2.65
CA SER A 97 20.28 -13.60 -2.51
C SER A 97 19.56 -13.54 -3.84
N PHE A 98 18.36 -14.11 -3.80
CA PHE A 98 17.45 -14.26 -4.92
C PHE A 98 17.25 -12.95 -5.70
N GLN A 99 17.76 -12.90 -6.93
CA GLN A 99 17.65 -11.73 -7.81
C GLN A 99 16.43 -11.84 -8.73
N PRO A 100 15.78 -10.72 -9.11
CA PRO A 100 14.66 -10.74 -10.06
C PRO A 100 14.97 -11.48 -11.36
N ALA A 101 16.21 -11.35 -11.87
CA ALA A 101 16.66 -12.04 -13.07
C ALA A 101 16.57 -13.57 -12.99
N MET A 102 16.67 -14.14 -11.77
CA MET A 102 16.63 -15.59 -11.55
C MET A 102 15.22 -16.18 -11.69
N VAL A 103 14.19 -15.34 -11.65
CA VAL A 103 12.77 -15.76 -11.74
C VAL A 103 12.07 -15.28 -13.00
N LEU A 104 12.78 -14.56 -13.87
CA LEU A 104 12.23 -14.13 -15.15
C LEU A 104 11.77 -15.36 -15.95
N GLY A 105 10.53 -15.30 -16.44
CA GLY A 105 9.92 -16.39 -17.21
C GLY A 105 9.33 -17.52 -16.36
N ASN A 106 9.49 -17.51 -15.02
CA ASN A 106 8.77 -18.42 -14.15
C ASN A 106 7.33 -17.89 -13.96
N PRO A 107 6.28 -18.64 -14.37
CA PRO A 107 4.90 -18.16 -14.33
C PRO A 107 4.36 -17.94 -12.91
N VAL A 108 5.00 -18.51 -11.89
CA VAL A 108 4.63 -18.31 -10.48
C VAL A 108 5.13 -16.95 -9.96
N TRP A 109 6.09 -16.32 -10.66
CA TRP A 109 6.58 -14.99 -10.32
C TRP A 109 5.94 -13.93 -11.20
N VAL A 110 5.02 -13.17 -10.62
CA VAL A 110 4.20 -12.18 -11.33
C VAL A 110 4.89 -10.82 -11.24
N SER A 111 5.27 -10.28 -12.40
CA SER A 111 5.81 -8.92 -12.46
C SER A 111 4.69 -7.87 -12.41
N VAL A 112 4.87 -6.88 -11.55
CA VAL A 112 3.95 -5.76 -11.36
C VAL A 112 4.69 -4.44 -11.57
N LYS A 113 4.41 -3.78 -12.69
CA LYS A 113 4.89 -2.41 -12.94
C LYS A 113 4.06 -1.42 -12.15
N LYS A 114 4.71 -0.44 -11.53
CA LYS A 114 4.09 0.51 -10.61
C LYS A 114 4.52 1.93 -10.93
N VAL A 115 3.55 2.85 -10.94
CA VAL A 115 3.78 4.30 -10.93
C VAL A 115 3.02 4.87 -9.74
N ARG A 116 3.76 5.31 -8.73
CA ARG A 116 3.23 5.59 -7.39
C ARG A 116 3.44 7.03 -6.96
N TYR A 117 2.37 7.66 -6.47
CA TYR A 117 2.47 8.84 -5.61
C TYR A 117 2.36 8.39 -4.16
N SER A 118 3.23 8.92 -3.29
CA SER A 118 3.26 8.56 -1.87
C SER A 118 3.45 9.80 -1.02
N GLN A 119 2.80 9.84 0.13
CA GLN A 119 2.95 10.87 1.15
C GLN A 119 3.07 10.22 2.52
N LEU A 120 4.02 10.68 3.33
CA LEU A 120 4.14 10.29 4.73
C LEU A 120 3.43 11.31 5.62
N PHE A 121 2.63 10.84 6.56
CA PHE A 121 1.98 11.65 7.57
C PHE A 121 2.52 11.30 8.95
N GLN A 122 2.85 12.34 9.73
CA GLN A 122 3.07 12.22 11.16
C GLN A 122 1.73 12.27 11.89
N VAL A 123 1.59 11.39 12.88
CA VAL A 123 0.45 11.39 13.80
C VAL A 123 0.96 11.78 15.19
N PHE A 124 0.40 12.86 15.74
CA PHE A 124 0.72 13.35 17.07
C PHE A 124 -0.08 12.61 18.16
N ALA A 125 0.27 12.82 19.43
CA ALA A 125 -0.37 12.14 20.56
C ALA A 125 -1.86 12.49 20.73
N ASP A 126 -2.29 13.64 20.23
CA ASP A 126 -3.68 14.09 20.17
C ASP A 126 -4.38 13.68 18.85
N TYR A 127 -3.72 12.86 18.03
CA TYR A 127 -4.15 12.43 16.71
C TYR A 127 -4.27 13.55 15.66
N ALA A 128 -3.64 14.70 15.90
CA ALA A 128 -3.42 15.67 14.82
C ALA A 128 -2.54 15.05 13.73
N ILE A 129 -2.84 15.40 12.47
CA ILE A 129 -2.19 14.86 11.28
C ILE A 129 -1.40 15.96 10.59
N GLN A 130 -0.13 15.68 10.29
CA GLN A 130 0.72 16.58 9.53
C GLN A 130 1.41 15.83 8.39
N PRO A 131 1.27 16.28 7.13
CA PRO A 131 2.08 15.73 6.04
C PRO A 131 3.53 16.18 6.20
N VAL A 132 4.47 15.23 6.13
CA VAL A 132 5.90 15.49 6.30
C VAL A 132 6.72 15.04 5.10
N THR A 133 7.92 15.59 4.94
CA THR A 133 8.84 15.08 3.91
C THR A 133 9.46 13.77 4.38
N ALA A 134 9.69 12.83 3.46
CA ALA A 134 10.10 11.45 3.76
C ALA A 134 11.48 11.29 4.47
N LYS A 135 12.16 12.38 4.80
CA LYS A 135 13.49 12.37 5.45
C LYS A 135 13.42 12.29 6.98
N GLU A 136 12.23 12.42 7.58
CA GLU A 136 12.08 12.43 9.03
C GLU A 136 11.84 11.02 9.58
N ARG A 137 12.61 10.63 10.60
CA ARG A 137 12.38 9.39 11.34
C ARG A 137 11.25 9.61 12.33
N LEU A 138 10.05 9.16 11.95
CA LEU A 138 8.85 9.29 12.78
C LEU A 138 8.69 8.11 13.73
N ASN A 139 8.22 8.39 14.95
CA ASN A 139 7.81 7.34 15.89
C ASN A 139 6.40 6.83 15.57
N ASN A 140 5.48 7.73 15.20
CA ASN A 140 4.09 7.41 14.86
C ASN A 140 3.73 8.09 13.54
N GLY A 141 3.14 7.33 12.63
CA GLY A 141 2.83 7.85 11.32
C GLY A 141 1.98 6.91 10.47
N CYS A 142 1.64 7.41 9.28
CA CYS A 142 0.95 6.62 8.28
C CYS A 142 1.43 7.06 6.89
N SER A 143 1.87 6.10 6.08
CA SER A 143 2.11 6.32 4.66
C SER A 143 0.79 6.19 3.92
N VAL A 144 0.54 7.09 2.97
CA VAL A 144 -0.61 7.02 2.06
C VAL A 144 -0.08 7.03 0.63
N GLU A 145 -0.61 6.15 -0.21
CA GLU A 145 -0.20 6.04 -1.61
C GLU A 145 -1.40 5.85 -2.54
N ILE A 146 -1.29 6.40 -3.74
CA ILE A 146 -2.05 5.98 -4.92
C ILE A 146 -1.05 5.41 -5.93
N THR A 147 -1.41 4.30 -6.56
CA THR A 147 -0.49 3.59 -7.45
C THR A 147 -1.22 3.10 -8.69
N ASN A 148 -0.72 3.48 -9.87
CA ASN A 148 -1.04 2.80 -11.12
C ASN A 148 -0.26 1.49 -11.18
N LEU A 149 -0.94 0.40 -11.51
CA LEU A 149 -0.44 -0.96 -11.55
C LEU A 149 -0.63 -1.51 -12.96
N VAL A 150 0.37 -2.20 -13.50
CA VAL A 150 0.24 -2.94 -14.77
C VAL A 150 0.80 -4.35 -14.59
N VAL A 151 -0.02 -5.34 -14.92
CA VAL A 151 0.32 -6.77 -14.86
C VAL A 151 -0.13 -7.43 -16.16
N ALA A 152 0.80 -8.03 -16.91
CA ALA A 152 0.52 -8.64 -18.20
C ALA A 152 -0.35 -7.75 -19.13
N GLU A 153 0.02 -6.48 -19.26
CA GLU A 153 -0.71 -5.42 -20.01
C GLU A 153 -2.09 -5.01 -19.46
N ASN A 154 -2.57 -5.63 -18.38
CA ASN A 154 -3.80 -5.22 -17.71
C ASN A 154 -3.53 -4.06 -16.74
N ALA A 155 -4.22 -2.94 -16.96
CA ALA A 155 -4.15 -1.78 -16.09
C ALA A 155 -5.05 -1.96 -14.86
N TRP A 156 -4.51 -1.59 -13.70
CA TRP A 156 -5.18 -1.53 -12.41
C TRP A 156 -4.69 -0.28 -11.68
N TRP A 157 -5.38 0.09 -10.62
CA TRP A 157 -4.87 1.08 -9.67
C TRP A 157 -5.25 0.72 -8.24
N SER A 158 -4.53 1.30 -7.29
CA SER A 158 -4.80 1.12 -5.87
C SER A 158 -4.64 2.42 -5.09
N ILE A 159 -5.35 2.51 -3.97
CA ILE A 159 -5.11 3.47 -2.90
C ILE A 159 -4.85 2.70 -1.61
N ALA A 160 -3.88 3.12 -0.82
CA ALA A 160 -3.51 2.41 0.39
C ALA A 160 -2.97 3.31 1.51
N PHE A 161 -3.15 2.83 2.72
CA PHE A 161 -2.66 3.41 3.96
C PHE A 161 -1.84 2.33 4.68
N GLU A 162 -0.66 2.70 5.18
CA GLU A 162 0.21 1.85 5.99
C GLU A 162 0.62 2.62 7.24
N ALA A 163 -0.10 2.40 8.34
CA ALA A 163 0.17 3.01 9.63
C ALA A 163 1.24 2.23 10.39
N PHE A 164 2.09 2.94 11.12
CA PHE A 164 3.14 2.39 11.96
C PHE A 164 3.26 3.18 13.27
N GLY A 165 3.93 2.58 14.24
CA GLY A 165 4.24 3.18 15.53
C GLY A 165 4.21 2.16 16.65
N GLU A 166 3.93 2.63 17.87
CA GLU A 166 3.71 1.74 19.01
C GLU A 166 2.45 0.89 18.80
N ASP A 167 2.50 -0.40 19.14
CA ASP A 167 1.44 -1.37 18.83
C ASP A 167 0.05 -0.93 19.33
N SER A 168 0.00 -0.25 20.48
CA SER A 168 -1.21 0.29 21.10
C SER A 168 -1.85 1.45 20.35
N CYS A 169 -1.15 2.05 19.38
CA CYS A 169 -1.57 3.28 18.69
C CYS A 169 -1.69 3.12 17.17
N ILE A 170 -1.22 2.01 16.59
CA ILE A 170 -1.16 1.84 15.12
C ILE A 170 -2.56 1.91 14.49
N ARG A 171 -3.58 1.35 15.16
CA ARG A 171 -4.96 1.37 14.67
C ARG A 171 -5.53 2.78 14.66
N GLU A 172 -5.27 3.55 15.70
CA GLU A 172 -5.72 4.92 15.86
C GLU A 172 -4.97 5.83 14.87
N ASN A 173 -3.68 5.61 14.64
CA ASN A 173 -2.90 6.30 13.60
C ASN A 173 -3.51 6.09 12.20
N LEU A 174 -3.87 4.84 11.88
CA LEU A 174 -4.55 4.48 10.64
C LEU A 174 -5.89 5.20 10.52
N GLN A 175 -6.70 5.15 11.59
CA GLN A 175 -8.02 5.78 11.60
C GLN A 175 -7.96 7.30 11.45
N ALA A 176 -7.07 7.95 12.20
CA ALA A 176 -6.92 9.40 12.19
C ALA A 176 -6.43 9.89 10.82
N THR A 177 -5.44 9.21 10.23
CA THR A 177 -4.92 9.57 8.91
C THR A 177 -5.97 9.36 7.82
N ALA A 178 -6.66 8.21 7.81
CA ALA A 178 -7.70 7.94 6.82
C ALA A 178 -8.87 8.94 6.93
N LYS A 179 -9.32 9.29 8.15
CA LYS A 179 -10.32 10.35 8.35
C LYS A 179 -9.86 11.70 7.82
N TRP A 180 -8.61 12.08 8.11
CA TRP A 180 -8.05 13.36 7.66
C TRP A 180 -7.96 13.44 6.14
N VAL A 181 -7.44 12.39 5.49
CA VAL A 181 -7.30 12.32 4.03
C VAL A 181 -8.67 12.39 3.36
N PHE A 182 -9.60 11.53 3.77
CA PHE A 182 -10.92 11.45 3.15
C PHE A 182 -11.86 12.61 3.50
N HIS A 183 -11.53 13.46 4.48
CA HIS A 183 -12.31 14.68 4.74
C HIS A 183 -12.34 15.64 3.54
N THR A 184 -11.31 15.59 2.70
CA THR A 184 -11.22 16.43 1.49
C THR A 184 -11.71 15.72 0.23
N ASP A 185 -11.99 14.42 0.30
CA ASP A 185 -12.57 13.68 -0.83
C ASP A 185 -14.03 14.07 -0.96
N ARG A 186 -14.42 14.40 -2.19
CA ARG A 186 -15.78 14.83 -2.47
C ARG A 186 -16.61 13.82 -3.23
N ASN A 187 -16.07 12.76 -3.85
CA ASN A 187 -16.90 11.89 -4.72
C ASN A 187 -16.31 10.52 -5.14
N PHE A 188 -15.26 9.95 -4.53
CA PHE A 188 -14.79 8.60 -4.91
C PHE A 188 -15.26 7.51 -3.95
N PRO A 189 -16.28 6.71 -4.30
CA PRO A 189 -16.69 5.60 -3.46
C PRO A 189 -15.58 4.54 -3.42
N LEU A 190 -15.14 4.20 -2.21
CA LEU A 190 -14.22 3.11 -1.95
C LEU A 190 -14.99 1.98 -1.28
N ALA A 191 -15.37 0.98 -2.09
CA ALA A 191 -16.19 -0.12 -1.64
C ALA A 191 -15.37 -1.20 -0.94
N ILE A 192 -15.92 -1.76 0.14
CA ILE A 192 -15.33 -2.89 0.88
C ILE A 192 -15.04 -4.11 0.01
N ALA A 193 -15.83 -4.36 -1.05
CA ALA A 193 -15.63 -5.47 -1.98
C ALA A 193 -14.29 -5.40 -2.71
N ASN A 194 -13.75 -4.18 -2.88
CA ASN A 194 -12.47 -3.91 -3.52
C ASN A 194 -11.34 -3.75 -2.50
N SER A 195 -11.62 -3.98 -1.22
CA SER A 195 -10.66 -3.81 -0.13
C SER A 195 -10.07 -5.14 0.32
N TYR A 196 -8.81 -5.36 -0.04
CA TYR A 196 -8.08 -6.60 0.21
C TYR A 196 -6.57 -6.40 0.01
N ALA A 197 -5.81 -7.41 0.42
CA ALA A 197 -4.36 -7.44 0.34
C ALA A 197 -3.83 -7.78 -1.06
N TYR A 198 -2.53 -7.54 -1.28
CA TYR A 198 -1.84 -7.91 -2.53
C TYR A 198 -1.97 -9.41 -2.89
N PRO A 199 -1.81 -10.37 -1.97
CA PRO A 199 -1.95 -11.79 -2.31
C PRO A 199 -3.32 -12.13 -2.91
N HIS A 200 -4.40 -11.61 -2.32
CA HIS A 200 -5.74 -11.77 -2.89
C HIS A 200 -5.88 -11.06 -4.25
N TRP A 201 -5.33 -9.85 -4.39
CA TRP A 201 -5.33 -9.16 -5.67
C TRP A 201 -4.62 -9.95 -6.78
N LEU A 202 -3.50 -10.62 -6.45
CA LEU A 202 -2.79 -11.48 -7.40
C LEU A 202 -3.69 -12.63 -7.87
N GLU A 203 -4.46 -13.24 -6.97
CA GLU A 203 -5.44 -14.28 -7.33
C GLU A 203 -6.56 -13.75 -8.25
N VAL A 204 -6.98 -12.49 -8.08
CA VAL A 204 -7.99 -11.86 -8.96
C VAL A 204 -7.47 -11.62 -10.38
N ILE A 205 -6.17 -11.32 -10.54
CA ILE A 205 -5.58 -10.95 -11.83
C ILE A 205 -4.81 -12.09 -12.51
N SER A 206 -4.47 -13.13 -11.77
CA SER A 206 -3.83 -14.34 -12.30
C SER A 206 -4.90 -15.29 -12.84
N PRO A 207 -4.69 -15.88 -14.03
CA PRO A 207 -5.62 -16.83 -14.63
C PRO A 207 -5.74 -18.15 -13.87
#